data_AF-A0A523TNT8-F1
#
_entry.id   AF-A0A523TNT8-F1
#
_cell.length_a   1.000
_cell.length_b   1.000
_cell.length_c   1.000
_cell.angle_alpha   90.00
_cell.angle_beta   90.00
_cell.angle_gamma   90.00
#
_symmetry.space_group_name_H-M   'P 1'
#
loop_
_entity.id
_entity.type
_entity.pdbx_description
1 polymer ?
#
loop_
_entity_poly.entity_id
_entity_poly.type
_entity_poly.pdbx_seq_one_letter_code
_entity_poly.pdbx_strand_id
1 'polypeptide(L)'
;MTPATETLERFELLSGLPAEVLDFIAQKNLEKNYKDGELIFSEGASADHLYLILSGKVSLEMKVQLGQTGTVRRATIGVIGPWQAMGWSSLVYPYEYTASGVCLQETKVLALPKEALRFLISQYPEAGCDLMERVASITRARLFSATSTLTFFLSIVSHELKRPIAAVENYLQITLDGYAGDITDKQRRLLERSAIRLSDLRSLISDILDFARMQPEQIMELGQNPLRQGV
;
A
#
# COMPACT_ATOMS: atom_id res chain seq x y z
N MET A 1 22.62 -19.03 16.07
CA MET A 1 23.99 -18.50 15.99
C MET A 1 23.87 -16.99 15.92
N THR A 2 24.74 -16.25 16.59
CA THR A 2 24.83 -14.78 16.44
C THR A 2 25.23 -14.48 14.99
N PRO A 3 24.50 -13.64 14.24
CA PRO A 3 24.94 -13.27 12.89
C PRO A 3 26.26 -12.50 12.99
N ALA A 4 27.19 -12.78 12.07
CA ALA A 4 28.43 -12.01 11.98
C ALA A 4 28.11 -10.55 11.61
N THR A 5 28.90 -9.61 12.14
CA THR A 5 28.78 -8.16 11.89
C THR A 5 28.72 -7.84 10.39
N GLU A 6 29.53 -8.55 9.58
CA GLU A 6 29.53 -8.48 8.11
C GLU A 6 28.17 -8.79 7.47
N THR A 7 27.35 -9.66 8.09
CA THR A 7 26.00 -9.98 7.59
C THR A 7 25.04 -8.82 7.84
N LEU A 8 25.19 -8.10 8.95
CA LEU A 8 24.34 -6.97 9.30
C LEU A 8 24.61 -5.75 8.41
N GLU A 9 25.86 -5.52 8.02
CA GLU A 9 26.24 -4.42 7.12
C GLU A 9 25.61 -4.50 5.73
N ARG A 10 25.20 -5.70 5.30
CA ARG A 10 24.49 -5.90 4.02
C ARG A 10 23.08 -5.31 4.01
N PHE A 11 22.49 -5.07 5.18
CA PHE A 11 21.19 -4.43 5.27
C PHE A 11 21.37 -2.92 5.07
N GLU A 12 20.66 -2.36 4.09
CA GLU A 12 20.64 -0.90 3.85
C GLU A 12 20.27 -0.12 5.12
N LEU A 13 19.42 -0.70 5.97
CA LEU A 13 19.02 -0.11 7.25
C LEU A 13 20.18 0.03 8.24
N LEU A 14 21.20 -0.82 8.17
CA LEU A 14 22.28 -0.91 9.16
C LEU A 14 23.67 -0.57 8.61
N SER A 15 23.83 -0.43 7.30
CA SER A 15 25.15 -0.26 6.68
C SER A 15 25.89 0.96 7.21
N GLY A 16 27.15 0.86 7.63
CA GLY A 16 27.90 2.03 8.13
C GLY A 16 27.50 2.54 9.51
N LEU A 17 26.65 1.83 10.27
CA LEU A 17 26.55 2.03 11.71
C LEU A 17 27.87 1.60 12.40
N PRO A 18 28.23 2.18 13.56
CA PRO A 18 29.43 1.79 14.29
C PRO A 18 29.45 0.29 14.64
N ALA A 19 30.64 -0.32 14.61
CA ALA A 19 30.80 -1.75 14.89
C ALA A 19 30.21 -2.17 16.24
N GLU A 20 30.37 -1.36 17.28
CA GLU A 20 29.80 -1.59 18.61
C GLU A 20 28.26 -1.69 18.59
N VAL A 21 27.61 -0.90 17.73
CA VAL A 21 26.16 -0.90 17.54
C VAL A 21 25.73 -2.15 16.78
N LEU A 22 26.46 -2.52 15.72
CA LEU A 22 26.20 -3.74 14.97
C LEU A 22 26.40 -5.00 15.83
N ASP A 23 27.42 -5.02 16.68
CA ASP A 23 27.67 -6.11 17.63
C ASP A 23 26.55 -6.19 18.67
N PHE A 24 26.06 -5.06 19.16
CA PHE A 24 24.88 -5.02 20.03
C PHE A 24 23.64 -5.61 19.34
N ILE A 25 23.37 -5.21 18.10
CA ILE A 25 22.27 -5.74 17.28
C ILE A 25 22.45 -7.26 17.05
N ALA A 26 23.68 -7.70 16.77
CA ALA A 26 24.02 -9.11 16.58
C ALA A 26 23.71 -9.93 17.84
N GLN A 27 23.97 -9.38 19.03
CA GLN A 27 23.71 -10.07 20.30
C GLN A 27 22.23 -10.07 20.72
N LYS A 28 21.44 -9.06 20.30
CA LYS A 28 20.06 -8.88 20.76
C LYS A 28 18.99 -9.39 19.80
N ASN A 29 19.34 -9.75 18.57
CA ASN A 29 18.36 -10.32 17.64
C ASN A 29 17.98 -11.76 18.00
N LEU A 30 16.82 -12.17 17.47
CA LEU A 30 16.32 -13.53 17.51
C LEU A 30 16.17 -14.04 16.08
N GLU A 31 16.94 -15.07 15.72
CA GLU A 31 16.79 -15.74 14.44
C GLU A 31 15.49 -16.56 14.44
N LYS A 32 14.63 -16.34 13.44
CA LYS A 32 13.37 -17.06 13.26
C LYS A 32 13.24 -17.57 11.83
N ASN A 33 12.66 -18.76 11.69
CA ASN A 33 12.32 -19.37 10.41
C ASN A 33 10.80 -19.52 10.33
N TYR A 34 10.24 -19.17 9.18
CA TYR A 34 8.82 -19.22 8.88
C TYR A 34 8.59 -20.04 7.63
N LYS A 35 7.51 -20.81 7.60
CA LYS A 35 7.10 -21.61 6.45
C LYS A 35 6.39 -20.75 5.40
N ASP A 36 6.23 -21.30 4.21
CA ASP A 36 5.39 -20.70 3.17
C ASP A 36 3.95 -20.48 3.69
N GLY A 37 3.38 -19.32 3.39
CA GLY A 37 2.06 -18.87 3.85
C GLY A 37 1.97 -18.47 5.32
N GLU A 38 3.04 -18.62 6.11
CA GLU A 38 3.02 -18.32 7.55
C GLU A 38 3.01 -16.81 7.83
N LEU A 39 2.27 -16.41 8.85
CA LEU A 39 2.14 -15.02 9.28
C LEU A 39 3.25 -14.65 10.26
N ILE A 40 4.04 -13.63 9.94
CA ILE A 40 5.08 -13.08 10.82
C ILE A 40 4.45 -12.12 11.85
N PHE A 41 3.54 -11.25 11.39
CA PHE A 41 2.77 -10.34 12.24
C PHE A 41 1.47 -9.92 11.55
N SER A 42 0.51 -9.43 12.34
CA SER A 42 -0.81 -8.99 11.89
C SER A 42 -0.94 -7.48 11.92
N GLU A 43 -1.67 -6.93 10.94
CA GLU A 43 -2.16 -5.55 10.97
C GLU A 43 -2.93 -5.27 12.27
N GLY A 44 -2.62 -4.14 12.92
CA GLY A 44 -3.19 -3.69 14.19
C GLY A 44 -2.63 -4.38 15.44
N ALA A 45 -1.74 -5.36 15.30
CA ALA A 45 -1.06 -5.96 16.45
C ALA A 45 0.08 -5.08 16.96
N SER A 46 0.46 -5.27 18.23
CA SER A 46 1.63 -4.61 18.83
C SER A 46 2.89 -4.89 18.02
N ALA A 47 3.60 -3.82 17.66
CA ALA A 47 4.84 -3.86 16.92
C ALA A 47 6.03 -4.07 17.86
N ASP A 48 6.20 -5.32 18.30
CA ASP A 48 7.23 -5.66 19.28
C ASP A 48 8.61 -5.92 18.64
N HIS A 49 8.68 -6.06 17.32
CA HIS A 49 9.92 -6.40 16.62
C HIS A 49 10.07 -5.64 15.29
N LEU A 50 11.31 -5.28 14.97
CA LEU A 50 11.75 -4.99 13.62
C LEU A 50 12.32 -6.29 13.02
N TYR A 51 12.06 -6.56 11.75
CA TYR A 51 12.53 -7.77 11.08
C TYR A 51 13.49 -7.44 9.94
N LEU A 52 14.61 -8.16 9.89
CA LEU A 52 15.59 -8.12 8.81
C LEU A 52 15.52 -9.46 8.05
N ILE A 53 15.20 -9.43 6.76
CA ILE A 53 15.02 -10.66 5.97
C ILE A 53 16.38 -11.16 5.49
N LEU A 54 16.78 -12.36 5.94
CA LEU A 54 18.02 -13.01 5.50
C LEU A 54 17.82 -13.76 4.18
N SER A 55 16.72 -14.48 4.07
CA SER A 55 16.32 -15.22 2.87
C SER A 55 14.79 -15.37 2.81
N GLY A 56 14.26 -15.62 1.63
CA GLY A 56 12.81 -15.72 1.41
C GLY A 56 12.18 -14.39 0.99
N LYS A 57 10.85 -14.34 1.00
CA LYS A 57 10.06 -13.17 0.58
C LYS A 57 8.80 -13.07 1.43
N VAL A 58 8.44 -11.83 1.78
CA VAL A 58 7.26 -11.53 2.60
C VAL A 58 6.36 -10.55 1.86
N SER A 59 5.10 -10.89 1.72
CA SER A 59 4.02 -10.00 1.27
C SER A 59 3.54 -9.14 2.43
N LEU A 60 3.49 -7.82 2.23
CA LEU A 60 2.80 -6.90 3.13
C LEU A 60 1.35 -6.77 2.67
N GLU A 61 0.40 -7.13 3.53
CA GLU A 61 -1.02 -7.17 3.22
C GLU A 61 -1.84 -6.27 4.14
N MET A 62 -2.80 -5.52 3.58
CA MET A 62 -3.76 -4.72 4.34
C MET A 62 -5.19 -5.20 4.11
N LYS A 63 -6.03 -5.08 5.14
CA LYS A 63 -7.48 -5.29 5.03
C LYS A 63 -8.13 -4.08 4.34
N VAL A 64 -8.82 -4.33 3.25
CA VAL A 64 -9.53 -3.31 2.47
C VAL A 64 -11.01 -3.66 2.41
N GLN A 65 -11.87 -2.70 2.73
CA GLN A 65 -13.33 -2.82 2.61
C GLN A 65 -13.84 -1.74 1.65
N LEU A 66 -14.52 -2.17 0.59
CA LEU A 66 -15.10 -1.26 -0.40
C LEU A 66 -16.58 -1.01 -0.10
N GLY A 67 -16.92 0.20 0.35
CA GLY A 67 -18.28 0.57 0.74
C GLY A 67 -18.71 0.01 2.11
N GLN A 68 -19.84 0.50 2.63
CA GLN A 68 -20.29 0.16 3.99
C GLN A 68 -20.69 -1.31 4.18
N THR A 69 -21.03 -2.00 3.09
CA THR A 69 -21.45 -3.42 3.09
C THR A 69 -20.47 -4.34 2.35
N GLY A 70 -19.30 -3.82 1.95
CA GLY A 70 -18.32 -4.59 1.20
C GLY A 70 -17.72 -5.74 2.01
N THR A 71 -17.37 -6.82 1.33
CA THR A 71 -16.54 -7.89 1.92
C THR A 71 -15.13 -7.37 2.19
N VAL A 72 -14.61 -7.60 3.39
CA VAL A 72 -13.20 -7.31 3.70
C VAL A 72 -12.31 -8.23 2.85
N ARG A 73 -11.40 -7.64 2.08
CA ARG A 73 -10.41 -8.34 1.27
C ARG A 73 -9.00 -8.01 1.76
N ARG A 74 -8.05 -8.91 1.55
CA ARG A 74 -6.62 -8.63 1.77
C ARG A 74 -6.00 -8.15 0.47
N ALA A 75 -5.35 -7.00 0.51
CA ALA A 75 -4.63 -6.43 -0.63
C ALA A 75 -3.13 -6.42 -0.32
N THR A 76 -2.32 -6.97 -1.22
CA THR A 76 -0.86 -6.86 -1.15
C THR A 76 -0.44 -5.45 -1.52
N ILE A 77 0.24 -4.77 -0.61
CA ILE A 77 0.76 -3.40 -0.80
C ILE A 77 2.26 -3.37 -1.14
N GLY A 78 2.96 -4.50 -0.99
CA GLY A 78 4.37 -4.61 -1.34
C GLY A 78 4.95 -5.98 -1.01
N VAL A 79 6.12 -6.29 -1.57
CA VAL A 79 6.87 -7.52 -1.28
C VAL A 79 8.27 -7.14 -0.82
N ILE A 80 8.68 -7.69 0.32
CA ILE A 80 9.97 -7.46 0.96
C ILE A 80 10.83 -8.72 0.77
N GLY A 81 12.04 -8.53 0.25
CA GLY A 81 12.99 -9.60 -0.04
C GLY A 81 14.22 -9.61 0.87
N PRO A 82 15.21 -10.45 0.56
CA PRO A 82 16.46 -10.55 1.32
C PRO A 82 17.20 -9.21 1.42
N TRP A 83 17.88 -8.99 2.54
CA TRP A 83 18.66 -7.79 2.87
C TRP A 83 17.82 -6.52 3.07
N GLN A 84 16.50 -6.66 3.12
CA GLN A 84 15.58 -5.58 3.41
C GLN A 84 14.97 -5.73 4.79
N ALA A 85 14.52 -4.61 5.36
CA ALA A 85 13.86 -4.55 6.65
C ALA A 85 12.34 -4.36 6.53
N MET A 86 11.61 -4.75 7.57
CA MET A 86 10.18 -4.46 7.75
C MET A 86 9.84 -4.37 9.24
N GLY A 87 8.64 -3.89 9.58
CA GLY A 87 8.22 -3.78 10.99
C GLY A 87 8.84 -2.60 11.74
N TRP A 88 9.22 -1.53 11.04
CA TRP A 88 9.68 -0.27 11.66
C TRP A 88 8.59 0.43 12.48
N SER A 89 7.34 -0.03 12.42
CA SER A 89 6.33 0.33 13.41
C SER A 89 6.82 0.13 14.84
N SER A 90 7.76 -0.80 15.10
CA SER A 90 8.36 -0.97 16.42
C SER A 90 9.19 0.22 16.90
N LEU A 91 9.61 1.11 16.00
CA LEU A 91 10.38 2.34 16.29
C LEU A 91 9.50 3.58 16.44
N VAL A 92 8.22 3.53 16.04
CA VAL A 92 7.35 4.71 15.93
C VAL A 92 6.03 4.50 16.67
N TYR A 93 5.66 5.44 17.55
CA TYR A 93 4.38 5.43 18.25
C TYR A 93 3.19 5.44 17.25
N PRO A 94 2.10 4.68 17.46
CA PRO A 94 1.69 3.94 18.66
C PRO A 94 2.32 2.55 18.84
N TYR A 95 3.30 2.20 18.01
CA TYR A 95 3.91 0.87 17.99
C TYR A 95 2.93 -0.23 17.59
N GLU A 96 2.23 0.00 16.49
CA GLU A 96 1.28 -0.96 15.91
C GLU A 96 1.67 -1.24 14.45
N TYR A 97 1.62 -2.50 14.04
CA TYR A 97 1.87 -2.85 12.65
C TYR A 97 0.75 -2.31 11.76
N THR A 98 1.12 -1.58 10.72
CA THR A 98 0.17 -0.97 9.76
C THR A 98 -0.24 -1.93 8.65
N ALA A 99 0.37 -3.11 8.58
CA ALA A 99 0.06 -4.16 7.63
C ALA A 99 0.38 -5.53 8.25
N SER A 100 -0.07 -6.59 7.61
CA SER A 100 0.27 -7.97 7.95
C SER A 100 1.46 -8.46 7.11
N GLY A 101 2.40 -9.17 7.71
CA GLY A 101 3.54 -9.77 6.99
C GLY A 101 3.31 -11.26 6.78
N VAL A 102 3.10 -11.69 5.53
CA VAL A 102 2.82 -13.09 5.16
C VAL A 102 3.96 -13.64 4.31
N CYS A 103 4.51 -14.79 4.68
CA CYS A 103 5.57 -15.43 3.91
C CYS A 103 5.03 -15.95 2.57
N LEU A 104 5.76 -15.68 1.49
CA LEU A 104 5.47 -16.22 0.15
C LEU A 104 6.28 -17.48 -0.19
N GLN A 105 7.19 -17.85 0.71
CA GLN A 105 8.07 -19.00 0.66
C GLN A 105 8.72 -19.17 2.04
N GLU A 106 9.45 -20.26 2.25
CA GLU A 106 10.28 -20.42 3.46
C GLU A 106 11.19 -19.19 3.63
N THR A 107 11.05 -18.53 4.79
CA THR A 107 11.62 -17.22 5.05
C THR A 107 12.36 -17.22 6.37
N LYS A 108 13.60 -16.73 6.33
CA LYS A 108 14.48 -16.61 7.49
C LYS A 108 14.69 -15.14 7.81
N VAL A 109 14.52 -14.78 9.08
CA VAL A 109 14.62 -13.39 9.53
C VAL A 109 15.45 -13.28 10.80
N LEU A 110 16.03 -12.10 11.01
CA LEU A 110 16.48 -11.64 12.31
C LEU A 110 15.40 -10.71 12.88
N ALA A 111 14.81 -11.08 14.01
CA ALA A 111 13.83 -10.27 14.72
C ALA A 111 14.53 -9.48 15.82
N LEU A 112 14.52 -8.16 15.73
CA LEU A 112 15.09 -7.24 16.70
C LEU A 112 13.99 -6.72 17.63
N PRO A 113 14.05 -7.02 18.94
CA PRO A 113 13.05 -6.55 19.89
C PRO A 113 13.02 -5.02 19.98
N LYS A 114 11.82 -4.47 20.11
CA LYS A 114 11.56 -3.03 20.30
C LYS A 114 12.35 -2.45 21.47
N GLU A 115 12.48 -3.18 22.56
CA GLU A 115 13.20 -2.74 23.76
C GLU A 115 14.69 -2.56 23.46
N ALA A 116 15.27 -3.48 22.67
CA ALA A 116 16.67 -3.40 22.24
C ALA A 116 16.89 -2.20 21.31
N LEU A 117 15.96 -1.94 20.39
CA LEU A 117 16.02 -0.77 19.51
C LEU A 117 15.93 0.55 20.29
N ARG A 118 15.01 0.63 21.27
CA ARG A 118 14.88 1.80 22.14
C ARG A 118 16.13 2.04 22.99
N PHE A 119 16.72 0.96 23.50
CA PHE A 119 17.98 1.03 24.23
C PHE A 119 19.12 1.53 23.33
N LEU A 120 19.23 0.98 22.11
CA LEU A 120 20.22 1.40 21.12
C LEU A 120 20.14 2.91 20.84
N ILE A 121 18.94 3.42 20.53
CA ILE A 121 18.74 4.85 20.25
C ILE A 121 19.11 5.72 21.47
N SER A 122 18.85 5.24 22.68
CA SER A 122 19.14 5.98 23.91
C SER A 122 20.63 5.96 24.27
N GLN A 123 21.34 4.86 24.01
CA GLN A 123 22.76 4.70 24.32
C GLN A 123 23.68 5.25 23.24
N TYR A 124 23.26 5.19 21.97
CA TYR A 124 24.04 5.66 20.82
C TYR A 124 23.21 6.64 20.00
N PRO A 125 23.04 7.91 20.45
CA PRO A 125 22.15 8.87 19.80
C PRO A 125 22.49 9.15 18.33
N GLU A 126 23.77 9.28 17.99
CA GLU A 126 24.22 9.50 16.61
C GLU A 126 23.83 8.33 15.69
N ALA A 127 24.14 7.09 16.11
CA ALA A 127 23.72 5.89 15.39
C ALA A 127 22.19 5.74 15.33
N GLY A 128 21.48 6.19 16.37
CA GLY A 128 20.02 6.25 16.40
C GLY A 128 19.46 7.23 15.38
N CYS A 129 20.07 8.41 15.22
CA CYS A 129 19.74 9.37 14.17
C CYS A 129 19.96 8.76 12.79
N ASP A 130 21.12 8.18 12.53
CA ASP A 130 21.44 7.52 11.25
C ASP A 130 20.45 6.40 10.91
N LEU A 131 20.09 5.58 11.91
CA LEU A 131 19.09 4.54 11.77
C LEU A 131 17.73 5.12 11.38
N MET A 132 17.28 6.17 12.07
CA MET A 132 15.99 6.81 11.79
C MET A 132 15.96 7.51 10.44
N GLU A 133 17.06 8.11 10.00
CA GLU A 133 17.19 8.67 8.65
C GLU A 133 17.03 7.59 7.58
N ARG A 134 17.60 6.40 7.80
CA ARG A 134 17.43 5.25 6.89
C ARG A 134 16.02 4.72 6.90
N VAL A 135 15.38 4.61 8.07
CA VAL A 135 13.95 4.27 8.15
C VAL A 135 13.11 5.27 7.36
N ALA A 136 13.38 6.57 7.52
CA ALA A 136 12.68 7.62 6.78
C ALA A 136 12.91 7.51 5.26
N SER A 137 14.14 7.24 4.83
CA SER A 137 14.47 7.02 3.41
C SER A 137 13.76 5.79 2.83
N ILE A 138 13.81 4.65 3.52
CA ILE A 138 13.16 3.40 3.10
C ILE A 138 11.64 3.57 3.02
N THR A 139 11.03 4.21 4.02
CA THR A 139 9.59 4.46 4.04
C THR A 139 9.16 5.43 2.96
N ARG A 140 9.94 6.50 2.71
CA ARG A 140 9.72 7.42 1.59
C ARG A 140 9.76 6.69 0.24
N ALA A 141 10.79 5.89 0.00
CA ALA A 141 10.94 5.13 -1.24
C ALA A 141 9.78 4.15 -1.47
N ARG A 142 9.35 3.46 -0.41
CA ARG A 142 8.21 2.53 -0.47
C ARG A 142 6.88 3.23 -0.69
N LEU A 143 6.64 4.34 0.02
CA LEU A 143 5.43 5.16 -0.16
C LEU A 143 5.35 5.67 -1.60
N PHE A 144 6.44 6.24 -2.12
CA PHE A 144 6.50 6.74 -3.49
C PHE A 144 6.27 5.63 -4.53
N SER A 145 6.84 4.45 -4.31
CA SER A 145 6.66 3.30 -5.21
C SER A 145 5.21 2.80 -5.20
N ALA A 146 4.58 2.73 -4.01
CA ALA A 146 3.20 2.31 -3.86
C ALA A 146 2.21 3.30 -4.50
N THR A 147 2.38 4.60 -4.25
CA THR A 147 1.52 5.65 -4.83
C THR A 147 1.67 5.70 -6.34
N SER A 148 2.90 5.65 -6.87
CA SER A 148 3.14 5.64 -8.32
C SER A 148 2.50 4.45 -9.02
N THR A 149 2.61 3.26 -8.41
CA THR A 149 1.99 2.03 -8.95
C THR A 149 0.46 2.14 -8.95
N LEU A 150 -0.12 2.67 -7.87
CA LEU A 150 -1.56 2.89 -7.77
C LEU A 150 -2.07 3.89 -8.82
N THR A 151 -1.39 5.03 -8.99
CA THR A 151 -1.76 6.04 -9.99
C THR A 151 -1.66 5.48 -11.42
N PHE A 152 -0.62 4.70 -11.71
CA PHE A 152 -0.46 4.02 -13.00
C PHE A 152 -1.59 3.01 -13.25
N PHE A 153 -1.88 2.16 -12.27
CA PHE A 153 -2.94 1.16 -12.36
C PHE A 153 -4.32 1.79 -12.57
N LEU A 154 -4.66 2.82 -11.78
CA LEU A 154 -5.91 3.56 -11.95
C LEU A 154 -6.02 4.16 -13.35
N SER A 155 -4.94 4.73 -13.87
CA SER A 155 -4.91 5.26 -15.25
C SER A 155 -5.25 4.20 -16.30
N ILE A 156 -4.68 3.00 -16.17
CA ILE A 156 -4.95 1.89 -17.10
C ILE A 156 -6.40 1.45 -16.98
N VAL A 157 -6.84 1.09 -15.77
CA VAL A 157 -8.18 0.54 -15.54
C VAL A 157 -9.25 1.50 -16.05
N SER A 158 -9.12 2.79 -15.79
CA SER A 158 -10.10 3.75 -16.25
C SER A 158 -10.12 3.93 -17.76
N HIS A 159 -8.99 3.82 -18.46
CA HIS A 159 -8.98 3.79 -19.92
C HIS A 159 -9.61 2.50 -20.47
N GLU A 160 -9.32 1.35 -19.86
CA GLU A 160 -9.93 0.07 -20.20
C GLU A 160 -11.44 0.04 -19.92
N LEU A 161 -11.94 0.77 -18.92
CA LEU A 161 -13.37 0.88 -18.61
C LEU A 161 -14.08 1.91 -19.50
N LYS A 162 -13.44 3.04 -19.82
CA LYS A 162 -14.02 4.08 -20.70
C LYS A 162 -14.33 3.54 -22.10
N ARG A 163 -13.48 2.65 -22.64
CA ARG A 163 -13.66 2.05 -23.98
C ARG A 163 -14.97 1.27 -24.15
N PRO A 164 -15.28 0.24 -23.35
CA PRO A 164 -16.53 -0.51 -23.47
C PRO A 164 -17.75 0.35 -23.13
N ILE A 165 -17.67 1.28 -22.17
CA ILE A 165 -18.76 2.23 -21.87
C ILE A 165 -19.09 3.08 -23.10
N ALA A 166 -18.07 3.66 -23.74
CA ALA A 166 -18.26 4.46 -24.95
C ALA A 166 -18.86 3.64 -26.11
N ALA A 167 -18.48 2.36 -26.24
CA ALA A 167 -19.07 1.47 -27.24
C ALA A 167 -20.57 1.24 -26.98
N VAL A 168 -20.96 1.00 -25.72
CA VAL A 168 -22.38 0.82 -25.35
C VAL A 168 -23.16 2.13 -25.51
N GLU A 169 -22.61 3.27 -25.08
CA GLU A 169 -23.19 4.60 -25.32
C GLU A 169 -23.46 4.82 -26.81
N ASN A 170 -22.52 4.47 -27.68
CA ASN A 170 -22.69 4.59 -29.13
C ASN A 170 -23.81 3.69 -29.66
N TYR A 171 -23.88 2.41 -29.24
CA TYR A 171 -24.98 1.53 -29.66
C TYR A 171 -26.35 2.01 -29.20
N LEU A 172 -26.44 2.56 -27.99
CA LEU A 172 -27.68 3.18 -27.50
C LEU A 172 -28.05 4.40 -28.35
N GLN A 173 -27.08 5.25 -28.69
CA GLN A 173 -27.30 6.44 -29.51
C GLN A 173 -27.76 6.08 -30.93
N ILE A 174 -27.07 5.14 -31.59
CA ILE A 174 -27.44 4.62 -32.93
C ILE A 174 -28.89 4.10 -32.92
N THR A 175 -29.28 3.41 -31.85
CA THR A 175 -30.66 2.89 -31.71
C THR A 175 -31.68 4.00 -31.47
N LEU A 176 -31.33 4.99 -30.63
CA LEU A 176 -32.21 6.13 -30.30
C LEU A 176 -32.42 7.08 -31.49
N ASP A 177 -31.40 7.23 -32.34
CA ASP A 177 -31.40 8.05 -33.55
C ASP A 177 -32.14 7.36 -34.73
N GLY A 178 -32.56 6.10 -34.56
CA GLY A 178 -33.36 5.36 -35.54
C GLY A 178 -32.54 4.63 -36.61
N TYR A 179 -31.21 4.65 -36.55
CA TYR A 179 -30.35 3.92 -37.51
C TYR A 179 -30.48 2.39 -37.41
N ALA A 180 -30.97 1.87 -36.27
CA ALA A 180 -31.25 0.45 -36.06
C ALA A 180 -32.72 0.05 -36.39
N GLY A 181 -33.51 0.96 -36.95
CA GLY A 181 -34.94 0.79 -37.21
C GLY A 181 -35.82 1.47 -36.17
N ASP A 182 -37.14 1.39 -36.39
CA ASP A 182 -38.13 2.03 -35.52
C ASP A 182 -38.22 1.37 -34.14
N ILE A 183 -38.28 2.20 -33.10
CA ILE A 183 -38.46 1.77 -31.70
C ILE A 183 -39.74 2.36 -31.12
N THR A 184 -40.41 1.58 -30.26
CA THR A 184 -41.60 2.05 -29.54
C THR A 184 -41.24 3.10 -28.48
N ASP A 185 -42.21 3.92 -28.07
CA ASP A 185 -42.00 4.92 -27.00
C ASP A 185 -41.54 4.29 -25.67
N LYS A 186 -42.00 3.07 -25.38
CA LYS A 186 -41.57 2.34 -24.18
C LYS A 186 -40.09 1.95 -24.28
N GLN A 187 -39.63 1.48 -25.45
CA GLN A 187 -38.23 1.15 -25.68
C GLN A 187 -37.36 2.41 -25.64
N ARG A 188 -37.79 3.50 -26.29
CA ARG A 188 -37.09 4.81 -26.25
C ARG A 188 -36.83 5.27 -24.81
N ARG A 189 -37.86 5.29 -23.95
CA ARG A 189 -37.70 5.68 -22.54
C ARG A 189 -36.74 4.79 -21.75
N LEU A 190 -36.69 3.48 -22.04
CA LEU A 190 -35.75 2.57 -21.38
C LEU A 190 -34.31 2.85 -21.83
N LEU A 191 -34.08 3.01 -23.14
CA LEU A 191 -32.77 3.30 -23.71
C LEU A 191 -32.21 4.66 -23.26
N GLU A 192 -33.06 5.70 -23.21
CA GLU A 192 -32.68 7.02 -22.67
C GLU A 192 -32.24 6.94 -21.21
N ARG A 193 -32.98 6.22 -20.37
CA ARG A 193 -32.60 5.99 -18.96
C ARG A 193 -31.29 5.21 -18.85
N SER A 194 -31.08 4.21 -19.70
CA SER A 194 -29.81 3.47 -19.77
C SER A 194 -28.63 4.35 -20.19
N ALA A 195 -28.83 5.25 -21.16
CA ALA A 195 -27.81 6.18 -21.62
C ALA A 195 -27.41 7.18 -20.52
N ILE A 196 -28.38 7.73 -19.78
CA ILE A 196 -28.12 8.59 -18.61
C ILE A 196 -27.27 7.85 -17.58
N ARG A 197 -27.63 6.60 -17.24
CA ARG A 197 -26.87 5.81 -16.26
C ARG A 197 -25.43 5.49 -16.71
N LEU A 198 -25.21 5.27 -18.00
CA LEU A 198 -23.86 5.08 -18.55
C LEU A 198 -23.04 6.36 -18.50
N SER A 199 -23.65 7.50 -18.84
CA SER A 199 -23.01 8.82 -18.72
C SER A 199 -22.63 9.12 -17.26
N ASP A 200 -23.52 8.86 -16.31
CA ASP A 200 -23.26 9.01 -14.87
C ASP A 200 -22.05 8.14 -14.46
N LEU A 201 -22.03 6.87 -14.87
CA LEU A 201 -20.92 5.95 -14.57
C LEU A 201 -19.60 6.42 -15.19
N ARG A 202 -19.63 6.92 -16.42
CA ARG A 202 -18.46 7.47 -17.12
C ARG A 202 -17.90 8.69 -16.39
N SER A 203 -18.77 9.57 -15.90
CA SER A 203 -18.38 10.73 -15.08
C SER A 203 -17.70 10.26 -13.80
N LEU A 204 -18.32 9.35 -13.05
CA LEU A 204 -17.76 8.81 -11.80
C LEU A 204 -16.36 8.19 -12.00
N ILE A 205 -16.15 7.43 -13.09
CA ILE A 205 -14.83 6.88 -13.42
C ILE A 205 -13.81 7.99 -13.70
N SER A 206 -14.23 9.08 -14.33
CA SER A 206 -13.36 10.25 -14.54
C SER A 206 -13.07 10.97 -13.23
N ASP A 207 -14.06 11.18 -12.39
CA ASP A 207 -13.90 11.88 -11.11
C ASP A 207 -12.96 11.12 -10.17
N ILE A 208 -13.05 9.77 -10.12
CA ILE A 208 -12.13 8.93 -9.35
C ILE A 208 -10.68 9.06 -9.86
N LEU A 209 -10.48 9.13 -11.18
CA LEU A 209 -9.16 9.35 -11.77
C LEU A 209 -8.60 10.72 -11.43
N ASP A 210 -9.43 11.74 -11.56
CA ASP A 210 -9.04 13.12 -11.34
C ASP A 210 -8.67 13.30 -9.87
N PHE A 211 -9.46 12.75 -8.94
CA PHE A 211 -9.14 12.68 -7.52
C PHE A 211 -7.83 11.94 -7.25
N ALA A 212 -7.61 10.77 -7.87
CA ALA A 212 -6.38 10.01 -7.69
C ALA A 212 -5.12 10.68 -8.26
N ARG A 213 -5.29 11.72 -9.09
CA ARG A 213 -4.23 12.54 -9.68
C ARG A 213 -4.12 13.93 -9.04
N MET A 214 -5.04 14.29 -8.13
CA MET A 214 -5.01 15.57 -7.43
C MET A 214 -3.80 15.67 -6.52
N GLN A 215 -3.23 16.87 -6.45
CA GLN A 215 -2.20 17.19 -5.47
C GLN A 215 -2.81 17.35 -4.07
N PRO A 216 -2.06 17.08 -2.99
CA PRO A 216 -2.55 17.20 -1.60
C PRO A 216 -3.24 18.54 -1.30
N GLU A 217 -2.76 19.63 -1.91
CA GLU A 217 -3.30 20.99 -1.76
C GLU A 217 -4.73 21.10 -2.30
N GLN A 218 -5.03 20.44 -3.42
CA GLN A 218 -6.37 20.42 -4.04
C GLN A 218 -7.37 19.57 -3.24
N ILE A 219 -6.87 18.54 -2.55
CA ILE A 219 -7.68 17.68 -1.68
C ILE A 219 -8.08 18.43 -0.40
N MET A 220 -7.18 19.25 0.16
CA MET A 220 -7.46 20.05 1.36
C MET A 220 -8.51 21.15 1.10
N GLU A 221 -8.53 21.75 -0.09
CA GLU A 221 -9.56 22.75 -0.47
C GLU A 221 -10.97 22.14 -0.56
N LEU A 222 -11.09 20.89 -1.02
CA LEU A 222 -12.37 20.17 -1.08
C LEU A 222 -12.93 19.85 0.32
N GLY A 223 -12.06 19.56 1.29
CA GLY A 223 -12.45 19.31 2.68
C GLY A 223 -12.96 20.55 3.44
N GLN A 224 -12.62 21.76 2.97
CA GLN A 224 -13.01 23.02 3.62
C GLN A 224 -14.30 23.62 3.07
N ASN A 225 -14.93 23.06 2.02
CA ASN A 225 -16.10 23.67 1.40
C ASN A 225 -17.21 22.66 1.01
N PRO A 226 -17.90 22.02 1.97
CA PRO A 226 -18.94 21.04 1.70
C PRO A 226 -20.28 21.60 1.16
N LEU A 227 -20.41 22.91 0.89
CA LEU A 227 -21.70 23.56 0.60
C LEU A 227 -21.87 24.16 -0.81
N ARG A 228 -21.17 23.66 -1.83
CA ARG A 228 -21.43 24.04 -3.23
C ARG A 228 -21.62 22.85 -4.16
N GLN A 229 -22.49 21.92 -3.80
CA GLN A 229 -23.17 21.07 -4.78
C GLN A 229 -24.63 20.95 -4.39
N GLY A 230 -25.43 21.89 -4.87
CA GLY A 230 -26.84 22.02 -4.54
C GLY A 230 -27.43 23.33 -5.04
N VAL A 231 -27.31 23.60 -6.35
CA VAL A 231 -28.24 24.43 -7.11
C VAL A 231 -28.49 23.73 -8.44
#